data_AF-A0A956TH95-F1
#
_entry.id   AF-A0A956TH95-F1
#
_cell.length_a   1.000
_cell.length_b   1.000
_cell.length_c   1.000
_cell.angle_alpha   90.00
_cell.angle_beta   90.00
_cell.angle_gamma   90.00
#
_symmetry.space_group_name_H-M   'P 1'
#
loop_
_entity.id
_entity.type
_entity.pdbx_description
1 polymer ?
#
loop_
_entity_poly.entity_id
_entity_poly.type
_entity_poly.pdbx_seq_one_letter_code
_entity_poly.pdbx_strand_id
1 'polypeptide(L)'
;MRWLLCLLLLTSPAWAVRSLKADLDGDGRDEVVRLVEYEVDGVTLGQLVVEAQGKVLWRGPRSKQAYNEEPFRFLGEFDGGDLIFLADYDHDGKVDLVASDQKSDVRPTVYRLFHWNGQKFVFDRRAMLVPQPQKPATYNWEKPDPSRTVWVETIRVLDGQAFELQVTNLGHEAYALKTRWLAGEGFVLSE
;
A
#
# COMPACT_ATOMS: atom_id res chain seq x y z
N MET A 1 -39.62 -31.58 4.69
CA MET A 1 -38.56 -31.05 3.79
C MET A 1 -38.48 -29.53 4.00
N ARG A 2 -37.50 -29.08 4.79
CA ARG A 2 -37.17 -27.64 4.93
C ARG A 2 -35.91 -27.40 4.12
N TRP A 3 -35.99 -26.54 3.11
CA TRP A 3 -34.84 -26.07 2.36
C TRP A 3 -34.15 -24.98 3.18
N LEU A 4 -32.91 -25.21 3.61
CA LEU A 4 -32.04 -24.17 4.15
C LEU A 4 -31.53 -23.34 2.97
N LEU A 5 -31.96 -22.08 2.88
CA LEU A 5 -31.39 -21.09 1.98
C LEU A 5 -30.06 -20.62 2.60
N CYS A 6 -28.94 -21.10 2.08
CA CYS A 6 -27.62 -20.65 2.47
C CYS A 6 -27.38 -19.27 1.82
N LEU A 7 -27.53 -18.20 2.59
CA LEU A 7 -27.24 -16.84 2.15
C LEU A 7 -25.71 -16.66 2.16
N LEU A 8 -25.07 -16.86 1.01
CA LEU A 8 -23.67 -16.48 0.80
C LEU A 8 -23.57 -14.95 0.79
N LEU A 9 -23.14 -14.38 1.91
CA LEU A 9 -22.68 -13.00 1.98
C LEU A 9 -21.38 -12.90 1.19
N LEU A 10 -21.48 -12.46 -0.06
CA LEU A 10 -20.35 -11.99 -0.85
C LEU A 10 -19.83 -10.70 -0.19
N THR A 11 -18.81 -10.81 0.65
CA THR A 11 -18.04 -9.64 1.11
C THR A 11 -17.30 -9.07 -0.08
N SER A 12 -17.61 -7.83 -0.48
CA SER A 12 -16.92 -7.16 -1.57
C SER A 12 -15.41 -7.08 -1.27
N PRO A 13 -14.52 -7.48 -2.20
CA PRO A 13 -13.08 -7.34 -2.02
C PRO A 13 -12.70 -5.86 -1.87
N ALA A 14 -11.63 -5.61 -1.12
CA ALA A 14 -11.09 -4.28 -0.88
C ALA A 14 -10.89 -3.53 -2.21
N TRP A 15 -11.43 -2.31 -2.30
CA TRP A 15 -11.35 -1.51 -3.51
C TRP A 15 -9.93 -1.00 -3.68
N ALA A 16 -9.24 -1.47 -4.71
CA ALA A 16 -7.98 -0.92 -5.18
C ALA A 16 -8.16 0.58 -5.45
N VAL A 17 -7.43 1.42 -4.71
CA VAL A 17 -7.46 2.86 -4.93
C VAL A 17 -6.54 3.18 -6.10
N ARG A 18 -7.13 3.61 -7.22
CA ARG A 18 -6.36 3.99 -8.43
C ARG A 18 -5.84 5.42 -8.40
N SER A 19 -6.20 6.20 -7.38
CA SER A 19 -5.79 7.59 -7.21
C SER A 19 -5.77 8.00 -5.74
N LEU A 20 -4.68 8.62 -5.32
CA LEU A 20 -4.49 9.26 -4.02
C LEU A 20 -4.31 10.77 -4.21
N LYS A 21 -4.51 11.53 -3.13
CA LYS A 21 -4.31 12.97 -3.07
C LYS A 21 -3.46 13.33 -1.87
N ALA A 22 -2.51 14.23 -2.06
CA ALA A 22 -1.71 14.84 -1.00
C ALA A 22 -1.02 16.10 -1.52
N ASP A 23 -0.75 17.04 -0.63
CA ASP A 23 0.12 18.20 -0.88
C ASP A 23 1.59 17.73 -0.90
N LEU A 24 2.13 17.49 -2.09
CA LEU A 24 3.47 16.92 -2.27
C LEU A 24 4.57 17.97 -2.18
N ASP A 25 4.26 19.25 -2.44
CA ASP A 25 5.23 20.34 -2.45
C ASP A 25 5.07 21.34 -1.30
N GLY A 26 4.04 21.19 -0.47
CA GLY A 26 3.78 22.00 0.71
C GLY A 26 3.13 23.36 0.40
N ASP A 27 2.50 23.52 -0.78
CA ASP A 27 1.85 24.77 -1.19
C ASP A 27 0.40 24.92 -0.64
N GLY A 28 -0.09 23.90 0.08
CA GLY A 28 -1.43 23.83 0.63
C GLY A 28 -2.50 23.34 -0.35
N ARG A 29 -2.11 22.80 -1.51
CA ARG A 29 -3.01 22.21 -2.51
C ARG A 29 -2.61 20.77 -2.80
N ASP A 30 -3.60 19.91 -2.94
CA ASP A 30 -3.31 18.51 -3.24
C ASP A 30 -2.91 18.30 -4.71
N GLU A 31 -1.80 17.57 -4.90
CA GLU A 31 -1.52 16.82 -6.12
C GLU A 31 -2.33 15.52 -6.16
N VAL A 32 -2.51 15.00 -7.36
CA VAL A 32 -3.10 13.69 -7.61
C VAL A 32 -2.02 12.71 -8.01
N VAL A 33 -1.89 11.61 -7.25
CA VAL A 33 -1.03 10.46 -7.57
C VAL A 33 -1.92 9.32 -8.04
N ARG A 34 -1.82 8.89 -9.29
CA ARG A 34 -2.71 7.87 -9.86
C ARG A 34 -2.01 6.87 -10.75
N LEU A 35 -2.68 5.76 -11.01
CA LEU A 35 -2.26 4.76 -11.99
C LEU A 35 -2.94 5.01 -13.33
N VAL A 36 -2.14 5.16 -14.39
CA VAL A 36 -2.59 5.19 -15.79
C VAL A 36 -2.32 3.85 -16.44
N GLU A 37 -3.36 3.17 -16.88
CA GLU A 37 -3.23 1.85 -17.49
C GLU A 37 -2.53 1.91 -18.85
N TYR A 38 -1.69 0.91 -19.12
CA TYR A 38 -1.04 0.67 -20.41
C TYR A 38 -0.81 -0.84 -20.60
N GLU A 39 -0.59 -1.28 -21.84
CA GLU A 39 -0.44 -2.71 -22.17
C GLU A 39 1.01 -3.06 -22.51
N VAL A 40 1.47 -4.21 -22.02
CA VAL A 40 2.75 -4.84 -22.36
C VAL A 40 2.54 -6.33 -22.49
N ASP A 41 2.91 -6.93 -23.62
CA ASP A 41 2.79 -8.38 -23.88
C ASP A 41 1.39 -8.96 -23.58
N GLY A 42 0.32 -8.20 -23.84
CA GLY A 42 -1.06 -8.59 -23.56
C GLY A 42 -1.52 -8.41 -22.11
N VAL A 43 -0.66 -7.87 -21.23
CA VAL A 43 -0.96 -7.62 -19.81
C VAL A 43 -1.17 -6.12 -19.56
N THR A 44 -2.27 -5.77 -18.88
CA THR A 44 -2.52 -4.41 -18.42
C THR A 44 -1.71 -4.10 -17.17
N LEU A 45 -0.85 -3.07 -17.27
CA LEU A 45 -0.02 -2.53 -16.20
C LEU A 45 -0.41 -1.09 -15.88
N GLY A 46 -0.03 -0.60 -14.70
CA GLY A 46 -0.26 0.77 -14.25
C GLY A 46 1.02 1.60 -14.24
N GLN A 47 1.00 2.74 -14.92
CA GLN A 47 2.06 3.76 -14.84
C GLN A 47 1.70 4.76 -13.75
N LEU A 48 2.59 4.96 -12.78
CA LEU A 48 2.44 6.00 -11.76
C LEU A 48 2.52 7.39 -12.41
N VAL A 49 1.54 8.24 -12.15
CA VAL A 49 1.47 9.61 -12.69
C VAL A 49 1.13 10.58 -11.57
N VAL A 50 1.83 11.71 -11.55
CA VAL A 50 1.60 12.82 -10.61
C VAL A 50 1.10 14.03 -11.39
N GLU A 51 -0.03 14.59 -10.95
CA GLU A 51 -0.71 15.70 -11.61
C GLU A 51 -1.07 16.80 -10.61
N ALA A 52 -0.90 18.06 -11.01
CA ALA A 52 -1.41 19.22 -10.28
C ALA A 52 -2.30 20.03 -11.23
N GLN A 53 -3.52 20.35 -10.79
CA GLN A 53 -4.44 21.23 -11.53
C GLN A 53 -4.66 20.79 -13.00
N GLY A 54 -4.72 19.48 -13.25
CA GLY A 54 -4.90 18.90 -14.58
C GLY A 54 -3.64 18.88 -15.46
N LYS A 55 -2.49 19.35 -14.96
CA LYS A 55 -1.19 19.24 -15.63
C LYS A 55 -0.39 18.10 -15.04
N VAL A 56 0.21 17.27 -15.90
CA VAL A 56 1.13 16.23 -15.43
C VAL A 56 2.46 16.83 -15.02
N LEU A 57 2.84 16.64 -13.76
CA LEU A 57 4.13 17.04 -13.20
C LEU A 57 5.20 15.98 -13.50
N TRP A 58 4.85 14.70 -13.30
CA TRP A 58 5.78 13.60 -13.47
C TRP A 58 5.10 12.29 -13.87
N ARG A 59 5.87 11.41 -14.54
CA ARG A 59 5.48 10.05 -14.89
C ARG A 59 6.56 9.07 -14.47
N GLY A 60 6.16 8.02 -13.77
CA GLY A 60 6.99 6.87 -13.47
C GLY A 60 7.45 6.14 -14.72
N PRO A 61 8.57 5.40 -14.65
CA PRO A 61 8.98 4.55 -15.76
C PRO A 61 7.91 3.49 -16.04
N ARG A 62 7.73 3.16 -17.32
CA ARG A 62 6.93 2.00 -17.72
C ARG A 62 7.83 0.76 -17.71
N SER A 63 7.33 -0.32 -17.15
CA SER A 63 7.93 -1.64 -17.34
C SER A 63 7.88 -2.05 -18.80
N LYS A 64 8.97 -2.68 -19.25
CA LYS A 64 9.13 -3.16 -20.64
C LYS A 64 8.74 -4.62 -20.82
N GLN A 65 8.47 -5.32 -19.72
CA GLN A 65 8.14 -6.74 -19.69
C GLN A 65 6.96 -6.93 -18.74
N ALA A 66 6.01 -7.78 -19.12
CA ALA A 66 4.81 -8.01 -18.33
C ALA A 66 5.06 -8.66 -16.95
N TYR A 67 6.17 -9.39 -16.78
CA TYR A 67 6.40 -10.28 -15.64
C TYR A 67 7.67 -9.97 -14.82
N ASN A 68 8.26 -8.78 -14.99
CA ASN A 68 9.44 -8.39 -14.21
C ASN A 68 9.07 -7.84 -12.83
N GLU A 69 9.95 -7.96 -11.83
CA GLU A 69 9.71 -7.44 -10.47
C GLU A 69 10.29 -6.02 -10.29
N GLU A 70 10.04 -5.12 -11.26
CA GLU A 70 10.52 -3.75 -11.17
C GLU A 70 9.75 -2.94 -10.12
N PRO A 71 10.42 -2.02 -9.39
CA PRO A 71 9.75 -1.24 -8.36
C PRO A 71 8.51 -0.47 -8.83
N PHE A 72 8.50 0.03 -10.07
CA PHE A 72 7.40 0.84 -10.61
C PHE A 72 6.36 0.03 -11.41
N ARG A 73 6.35 -1.31 -11.31
CA ARG A 73 5.33 -2.13 -11.95
C ARG A 73 4.07 -2.19 -11.09
N PHE A 74 3.01 -1.51 -11.48
CA PHE A 74 1.71 -1.61 -10.81
C PHE A 74 0.74 -2.42 -11.66
N LEU A 75 -0.30 -2.99 -11.02
CA LEU A 75 -1.30 -3.83 -11.68
C LEU A 75 -0.70 -5.07 -12.37
N GLY A 76 -1.52 -5.81 -13.09
CA GLY A 76 -1.17 -7.06 -13.78
C GLY A 76 -2.17 -8.17 -13.47
N GLU A 77 -1.95 -9.36 -14.02
CA GLU A 77 -2.89 -10.49 -13.96
C GLU A 77 -3.13 -11.07 -12.55
N PHE A 78 -2.29 -10.72 -11.56
CA PHE A 78 -2.25 -11.36 -10.24
C PHE A 78 -2.12 -10.34 -9.11
N ASP A 79 -2.86 -9.23 -9.18
CA ASP A 79 -2.77 -8.15 -8.19
C ASP A 79 -1.34 -7.60 -8.09
N GLY A 80 -0.77 -7.13 -9.21
CA GLY A 80 0.62 -6.62 -9.32
C GLY A 80 0.89 -5.29 -8.59
N GLY A 81 0.19 -5.09 -7.49
CA GLY A 81 0.34 -4.00 -6.56
C GLY A 81 -0.48 -2.77 -6.91
N ASP A 82 -0.99 -2.14 -5.86
CA ASP A 82 -1.84 -0.94 -5.90
C ASP A 82 -1.24 0.16 -5.02
N LEU A 83 -1.79 1.36 -5.17
CA LEU A 83 -1.52 2.47 -4.25
C LEU A 83 -2.27 2.23 -2.94
N ILE A 84 -1.57 2.36 -1.80
CA ILE A 84 -2.17 2.14 -0.48
C ILE A 84 -2.44 3.49 0.20
N PHE A 85 -1.41 4.30 0.42
CA PHE A 85 -1.55 5.63 1.02
C PHE A 85 -0.38 6.55 0.69
N LEU A 86 -0.58 7.85 0.93
CA LEU A 86 0.43 8.90 0.91
C LEU A 86 0.59 9.48 2.33
N ALA A 87 1.80 9.48 2.87
CA ALA A 87 2.14 10.08 4.16
C ALA A 87 3.65 10.20 4.32
N ASP A 88 4.14 11.09 5.18
CA ASP A 88 5.55 11.15 5.60
C ASP A 88 5.86 9.95 6.52
N TYR A 89 6.33 8.83 5.95
CA TYR A 89 6.62 7.61 6.70
C TYR A 89 8.05 7.59 7.26
N ASP A 90 8.96 8.40 6.72
CA ASP A 90 10.37 8.41 7.12
C ASP A 90 10.81 9.64 7.93
N HIS A 91 9.94 10.64 8.07
CA HIS A 91 10.11 11.86 8.85
C HIS A 91 11.14 12.83 8.29
N ASP A 92 11.30 12.82 6.97
CA ASP A 92 12.07 13.84 6.27
C ASP A 92 11.24 15.13 6.00
N GLY A 93 9.96 15.13 6.38
CA GLY A 93 9.04 16.25 6.20
C GLY A 93 8.41 16.32 4.81
N LYS A 94 8.57 15.29 3.98
CA LYS A 94 7.97 15.18 2.65
C LYS A 94 6.98 14.02 2.62
N VAL A 95 6.10 14.06 1.62
CA VAL A 95 5.13 13.00 1.41
C VAL A 95 5.79 11.80 0.74
N ASP A 96 5.56 10.63 1.31
CA ASP A 96 5.96 9.36 0.73
C ASP A 96 4.76 8.57 0.20
N LEU A 97 5.03 7.59 -0.67
CA LEU A 97 4.07 6.65 -1.20
C LEU A 97 4.34 5.24 -0.66
N VAL A 98 3.29 4.63 -0.14
CA VAL A 98 3.25 3.19 0.14
C VAL A 98 2.36 2.50 -0.88
N ALA A 99 2.93 1.48 -1.53
CA ALA A 99 2.23 0.61 -2.47
C ALA A 99 2.37 -0.85 -2.05
N SER A 100 1.44 -1.72 -2.43
CA SER A 100 1.62 -3.17 -2.28
C SER A 100 2.51 -3.72 -3.38
N ASP A 101 3.24 -4.79 -3.10
CA ASP A 101 3.82 -5.66 -4.14
C ASP A 101 2.80 -6.71 -4.58
N GLN A 102 3.13 -7.43 -5.65
CA GLN A 102 2.35 -8.60 -6.04
C GLN A 102 2.38 -9.64 -4.91
N LYS A 103 1.19 -10.12 -4.52
CA LYS A 103 1.08 -11.14 -3.48
C LYS A 103 0.71 -12.50 -4.07
N SER A 104 1.48 -13.53 -3.70
CA SER A 104 1.03 -14.93 -3.78
C SER A 104 0.34 -15.32 -2.47
N ASP A 105 -0.73 -16.09 -2.58
CA ASP A 105 -1.58 -16.63 -1.51
C ASP A 105 -0.91 -16.90 -0.14
N VAL A 106 0.23 -17.58 -0.09
CA VAL A 106 0.84 -18.06 1.17
C VAL A 106 2.03 -17.25 1.68
N ARG A 107 2.26 -16.02 1.18
CA ARG A 107 3.43 -15.21 1.58
C ARG A 107 3.04 -13.98 2.39
N PRO A 108 3.93 -13.48 3.28
CA PRO A 108 3.71 -12.19 3.91
C PRO A 108 3.53 -11.08 2.88
N THR A 109 2.63 -10.13 3.15
CA THR A 109 2.46 -8.97 2.28
C THR A 109 3.74 -8.14 2.30
N VAL A 110 4.26 -7.87 1.10
CA VAL A 110 5.37 -6.96 0.88
C VAL A 110 4.82 -5.65 0.32
N TYR A 111 5.38 -4.55 0.81
CA TYR A 111 5.09 -3.20 0.37
C TYR A 111 6.31 -2.61 -0.31
N ARG A 112 6.06 -1.71 -1.25
CA ARG A 112 7.07 -0.89 -1.92
C ARG A 112 6.94 0.53 -1.38
N LEU A 113 8.05 1.04 -0.90
CA LEU A 113 8.15 2.35 -0.29
C LEU A 113 8.89 3.29 -1.25
N PHE A 114 8.33 4.49 -1.44
CA PHE A 114 8.90 5.52 -2.29
C PHE A 114 8.84 6.86 -1.60
N HIS A 115 9.88 7.68 -1.71
CA HIS A 115 9.85 9.07 -1.27
C HIS A 115 9.67 10.03 -2.45
N TRP A 116 8.97 11.14 -2.20
CA TRP A 116 8.91 12.26 -3.13
C TRP A 116 10.13 13.16 -2.95
N ASN A 117 10.95 13.33 -3.99
CA ASN A 117 12.15 14.16 -3.90
C ASN A 117 11.95 15.64 -4.32
N GLY A 118 10.70 16.10 -4.45
CA GLY A 118 10.35 17.41 -5.00
C GLY A 118 10.12 17.42 -6.52
N GLN A 119 10.48 16.35 -7.23
CA GLN A 119 10.30 16.24 -8.69
C GLN A 119 9.69 14.92 -9.14
N LYS A 120 10.01 13.83 -8.44
CA LYS A 120 9.60 12.47 -8.79
C LYS A 120 9.54 11.59 -7.54
N PHE A 121 8.77 10.51 -7.63
CA PHE A 121 8.92 9.42 -6.69
C PHE A 121 10.21 8.65 -6.98
N VAL A 122 10.96 8.36 -5.92
CA VAL A 122 12.17 7.56 -5.93
C VAL A 122 11.89 6.31 -5.10
N PHE A 123 12.20 5.14 -5.63
CA PHE A 123 12.04 3.90 -4.88
C PHE A 123 13.11 3.79 -3.80
N ASP A 124 12.67 3.52 -2.57
CA ASP A 124 13.56 3.31 -1.42
C ASP A 124 13.88 1.84 -1.23
N ARG A 125 12.83 1.07 -0.92
CA ARG A 125 12.96 -0.35 -0.55
C ARG A 125 11.63 -1.08 -0.63
N ARG A 126 11.75 -2.40 -0.63
CA ARG A 126 10.66 -3.30 -0.24
C ARG A 126 10.70 -3.51 1.27
N ALA A 127 9.54 -3.54 1.90
CA ALA A 127 9.40 -3.77 3.33
C ALA A 127 8.14 -4.58 3.64
N MET A 128 8.09 -5.18 4.81
CA MET A 128 6.88 -5.71 5.40
C MET A 128 6.59 -4.99 6.71
N LEU A 129 5.32 -4.94 7.10
CA LEU A 129 4.92 -4.27 8.32
C LEU A 129 4.64 -5.32 9.39
N VAL A 130 5.40 -5.31 10.49
CA VAL A 130 5.38 -6.38 11.50
C VAL A 130 5.22 -5.82 12.92
N PRO A 131 4.51 -6.53 13.81
CA PRO A 131 4.36 -6.11 15.19
C PRO A 131 5.67 -6.19 15.95
N GLN A 132 5.93 -5.18 16.78
CA GLN A 132 7.06 -5.15 17.71
C GLN A 132 6.65 -5.67 19.09
N PRO A 133 7.56 -6.33 19.84
CA PRO A 133 7.29 -6.87 21.17
C PRO A 133 7.30 -5.77 22.25
N GLN A 134 6.41 -4.78 22.15
CA GLN A 134 6.29 -3.67 23.12
C GLN A 134 4.84 -3.28 23.43
N LYS A 135 4.65 -2.46 24.48
CA LYS A 135 3.34 -1.92 24.91
C LYS A 135 3.34 -0.38 24.89
N PRO A 136 2.40 0.29 24.18
CA PRO A 136 1.44 -0.30 23.24
C PRO A 136 2.16 -0.97 22.07
N ALA A 137 1.50 -1.93 21.42
CA ALA A 137 2.07 -2.59 20.24
C ALA A 137 2.29 -1.54 19.14
N THR A 138 3.49 -1.54 18.55
CA THR A 138 3.78 -0.76 17.36
C THR A 138 4.05 -1.68 16.19
N TYR A 139 3.89 -1.17 14.98
CA TYR A 139 4.18 -1.89 13.75
C TYR A 139 5.24 -1.15 12.95
N ASN A 140 6.34 -1.85 12.68
CA ASN A 140 7.51 -1.26 12.02
C ASN A 140 7.73 -1.86 10.64
N TRP A 141 8.26 -1.03 9.74
CA TRP A 141 8.77 -1.46 8.45
C TRP A 141 10.05 -2.27 8.62
N GLU A 142 10.00 -3.54 8.26
CA GLU A 142 11.15 -4.44 8.29
C GLU A 142 11.47 -5.00 6.90
N LYS A 143 12.68 -5.52 6.74
CA LYS A 143 13.06 -6.24 5.51
C LYS A 143 12.12 -7.44 5.30
N PRO A 144 11.67 -7.72 4.06
CA PRO A 144 10.85 -8.89 3.78
C PRO A 144 11.53 -10.18 4.27
N ASP A 145 10.79 -10.96 5.05
CA ASP A 145 11.21 -12.25 5.59
C ASP A 145 10.06 -13.26 5.45
N PRO A 146 10.19 -14.27 4.57
CA PRO A 146 9.13 -15.24 4.34
C PRO A 146 8.89 -16.19 5.52
N SER A 147 9.78 -16.21 6.52
CA SER A 147 9.62 -17.04 7.72
C SER A 147 8.74 -16.40 8.79
N ARG A 148 8.33 -15.13 8.60
CA ARG A 148 7.48 -14.42 9.55
C ARG A 148 6.13 -15.11 9.68
N THR A 149 5.71 -15.29 10.92
CA THR A 149 4.42 -15.89 11.28
C THR A 149 3.34 -14.85 11.59
N VAL A 150 3.72 -13.59 11.79
CA VAL A 150 2.80 -12.47 12.04
C VAL A 150 3.21 -11.26 11.21
N TRP A 151 2.27 -10.68 10.47
CA TRP A 151 2.49 -9.48 9.64
C TRP A 151 1.17 -8.74 9.39
N VAL A 152 1.27 -7.47 9.00
CA VAL A 152 0.12 -6.73 8.47
C VAL A 152 -0.10 -7.14 7.02
N GLU A 153 -1.27 -7.70 6.80
CA GLU A 153 -1.77 -8.20 5.53
C GLU A 153 -2.26 -7.07 4.65
N THR A 154 -3.07 -6.19 5.23
CA THR A 154 -3.73 -5.09 4.53
C THR A 154 -3.70 -3.85 5.40
N ILE A 155 -3.47 -2.70 4.78
CA ILE A 155 -3.58 -1.38 5.41
C ILE A 155 -4.76 -0.68 4.73
N ARG A 156 -5.75 -0.26 5.51
CA ARG A 156 -6.88 0.54 5.04
C ARG A 156 -6.82 1.91 5.69
N VAL A 157 -6.83 2.96 4.88
CA VAL A 157 -6.99 4.33 5.37
C VAL A 157 -8.45 4.53 5.78
N LEU A 158 -8.69 4.98 7.01
CA LEU A 158 -10.02 5.28 7.52
C LEU A 158 -10.36 6.76 7.31
N ASP A 159 -9.51 7.64 7.85
CA ASP A 159 -9.61 9.10 7.73
C ASP A 159 -8.28 9.74 8.15
N GLY A 160 -7.73 10.64 7.33
CA GLY A 160 -6.45 11.32 7.60
C GLY A 160 -5.33 10.37 8.04
N GLN A 161 -4.93 10.45 9.31
CA GLN A 161 -3.88 9.63 9.92
C GLN A 161 -4.40 8.37 10.64
N ALA A 162 -5.68 8.04 10.53
CA ALA A 162 -6.28 6.84 11.09
C ALA A 162 -6.31 5.69 10.08
N PHE A 163 -5.86 4.51 10.51
CA PHE A 163 -5.71 3.33 9.68
C PHE A 163 -6.32 2.10 10.37
N GLU A 164 -6.86 1.20 9.57
CA GLU A 164 -7.19 -0.16 9.97
C GLU A 164 -6.15 -1.12 9.39
N LEU A 165 -5.46 -1.83 10.27
CA LEU A 165 -4.51 -2.88 9.89
C LEU A 165 -5.20 -4.24 10.01
N GLN A 166 -5.25 -5.00 8.93
CA GLN A 166 -5.59 -6.42 8.99
C GLN A 166 -4.29 -7.19 9.25
N VAL A 167 -4.23 -7.95 10.33
CA VAL A 167 -3.04 -8.68 10.77
C VAL A 167 -3.27 -10.16 10.56
N THR A 168 -2.37 -10.81 9.82
CA THR A 168 -2.31 -12.26 9.69
C THR A 168 -1.39 -12.82 10.75
N ASN A 169 -1.80 -13.93 11.38
CA ASN A 169 -0.98 -14.71 12.31
C ASN A 169 -1.16 -16.20 11.99
N LEU A 170 -0.12 -16.90 11.53
CA LEU A 170 -0.23 -18.30 11.10
C LEU A 170 -0.68 -19.28 12.20
N GLY A 171 -0.64 -18.90 13.47
CA GLY A 171 -1.14 -19.70 14.59
C GLY A 171 -2.52 -19.30 15.14
N HIS A 172 -3.11 -18.23 14.61
CA HIS A 172 -4.33 -17.62 15.17
C HIS A 172 -5.26 -17.10 14.07
N GLU A 173 -6.49 -16.77 14.41
CA GLU A 173 -7.37 -16.07 13.47
C GLU A 173 -6.80 -14.69 13.13
N ALA A 174 -6.95 -14.28 11.87
CA ALA A 174 -6.63 -12.93 11.45
C ALA A 174 -7.51 -11.92 12.21
N TYR A 175 -6.95 -10.76 12.52
CA TYR A 175 -7.64 -9.73 13.32
C TYR A 175 -7.37 -8.34 12.77
N ALA A 176 -8.31 -7.43 13.03
CA ALA A 176 -8.20 -6.03 12.62
C ALA A 176 -7.82 -5.14 13.81
N LEU A 177 -6.98 -4.15 13.58
CA LEU A 177 -6.61 -3.14 14.56
C LEU A 177 -6.83 -1.74 14.01
N LYS A 178 -7.43 -0.87 14.83
CA LYS A 178 -7.42 0.57 14.55
C LYS A 178 -6.13 1.16 15.08
N THR A 179 -5.47 1.90 14.22
CA THR A 179 -4.18 2.52 14.50
C THR A 179 -4.18 3.94 13.99
N ARG A 180 -3.18 4.69 14.43
CA ARG A 180 -2.78 5.94 13.80
C ARG A 180 -1.31 5.84 13.42
N TRP A 181 -0.94 6.52 12.35
CA TRP A 181 0.47 6.67 12.03
C TRP A 181 1.09 7.71 12.96
N LEU A 182 2.14 7.32 13.67
CA LEU A 182 2.95 8.22 14.47
C LEU A 182 4.36 8.30 13.91
N ALA A 183 4.79 9.54 13.78
CA ALA A 183 6.10 9.83 13.26
C ALA A 183 7.23 9.26 14.13
N GLY A 184 8.10 8.44 13.55
CA GLY A 184 9.24 7.77 14.17
C GLY A 184 8.88 6.50 14.92
N GLU A 185 7.59 6.26 15.16
CA GLU A 185 7.07 5.15 15.97
C GLU A 185 6.33 4.09 15.14
N GLY A 186 5.93 4.44 13.91
CA GLY A 186 5.17 3.57 13.03
C GLY A 186 3.67 3.63 13.30
N PHE A 187 2.96 2.55 13.01
CA PHE A 187 1.54 2.47 13.38
C PHE A 187 1.41 2.15 14.86
N VAL A 188 0.67 2.98 15.58
CA VAL A 188 0.40 2.83 17.01
C VAL A 188 -1.09 2.64 17.22
N LEU A 189 -1.45 1.76 18.15
CA LEU A 189 -2.84 1.49 18.50
C LEU A 189 -3.57 2.80 18.86
N SER A 190 -4.73 3.00 18.27
CA SER A 190 -5.66 4.05 18.69
C SER A 190 -6.49 3.53 19.85
N GLU A 191 -6.61 4.30 20.94
CA GLU A 191 -7.53 4.00 22.05
C GLU A 191 -9.00 4.06 21.61
#